data_AF-A0A948CEV3-F1
#
_entry.id   AF-A0A948CEV3-F1
#
_cell.length_a   1.000
_cell.length_b   1.000
_cell.length_c   1.000
_cell.angle_alpha   90.00
_cell.angle_beta   90.00
_cell.angle_gamma   90.00
#
_symmetry.space_group_name_H-M   'P 1'
#
loop_
_entity.id
_entity.type
_entity.pdbx_description
1 polymer ?
#
loop_
_entity_poly.entity_id
_entity_poly.type
_entity_poly.pdbx_seq_one_letter_code
_entity_poly.pdbx_strand_id
1 'polypeptide(L)'
;MEWTRSPWMRLLALAAGVALIALNWDEKGGLFWVGIAVVVLNAAALALQRATGAPGPLAPNIAPVAPVAPVAGVEEAEDEVDITIAELLHLPEVAAALAEGPTHWRQVSLFDHLFDPMPVAELTEYMWVTTEEDGWALGLGDEVKPMVDLDVDEDEDEDPTLAVLAADPRVAESFHEDREMYVVETAAPMTTEEFAALALRALTAHHLQAADRLNT
;
A
#
# COMPACT_ATOMS: atom_id res chain seq x y z
N MET A 1 -44.08 -9.44 -9.63
CA MET A 1 -43.44 -8.70 -8.52
C MET A 1 -44.18 -7.38 -8.29
N GLU A 2 -45.37 -7.40 -7.68
CA GLU A 2 -46.17 -6.18 -7.44
C GLU A 2 -46.14 -5.69 -5.99
N TRP A 3 -45.63 -6.52 -5.06
CA TRP A 3 -45.60 -6.20 -3.62
C TRP A 3 -44.69 -5.02 -3.23
N THR A 4 -43.70 -4.66 -4.06
CA THR A 4 -42.78 -3.53 -3.82
C THR A 4 -43.37 -2.15 -4.20
N ARG A 5 -44.59 -2.12 -4.75
CA ARG A 5 -45.27 -0.86 -5.14
C ARG A 5 -46.16 -0.28 -4.04
N SER A 6 -46.43 -1.02 -2.96
CA SER A 6 -47.25 -0.52 -1.84
C SER A 6 -46.51 0.59 -1.06
N PRO A 7 -47.10 1.79 -0.91
CA PRO A 7 -46.48 2.89 -0.17
C PRO A 7 -46.24 2.53 1.31
N TRP A 8 -47.09 1.69 1.90
CA TRP A 8 -46.91 1.20 3.27
C TRP A 8 -45.69 0.29 3.42
N MET A 9 -45.43 -0.58 2.44
CA MET A 9 -44.25 -1.46 2.46
C MET A 9 -42.95 -0.65 2.30
N ARG A 10 -42.98 0.42 1.50
CA ARG A 10 -41.84 1.34 1.36
C ARG A 10 -41.54 2.07 2.67
N LEU A 11 -42.57 2.47 3.40
CA LEU A 11 -42.44 3.16 4.68
C LEU A 11 -41.89 2.21 5.77
N LEU A 12 -42.36 0.96 5.80
CA LEU A 12 -41.79 -0.08 6.67
C LEU A 12 -40.33 -0.40 6.35
N ALA A 13 -39.98 -0.52 5.06
CA ALA A 13 -38.60 -0.76 4.64
C ALA A 13 -37.67 0.41 5.02
N LEU A 14 -38.16 1.66 4.88
CA LEU A 14 -37.42 2.85 5.29
C LEU A 14 -37.18 2.86 6.82
N ALA A 15 -38.22 2.58 7.61
CA ALA A 15 -38.13 2.52 9.07
C ALA A 15 -37.17 1.42 9.55
N ALA A 16 -37.22 0.24 8.93
CA ALA A 16 -36.29 -0.85 9.21
C ALA A 16 -34.84 -0.48 8.85
N GLY A 17 -34.63 0.22 7.73
CA GLY A 17 -33.32 0.74 7.34
C GLY A 17 -32.75 1.71 8.37
N VAL A 18 -33.54 2.70 8.81
CA VAL A 18 -33.11 3.67 9.83
C VAL A 18 -32.80 2.99 11.17
N ALA A 19 -33.60 1.99 11.58
CA ALA A 19 -33.34 1.23 12.80
C ALA A 19 -32.03 0.42 12.72
N LEU A 20 -31.74 -0.21 11.57
CA LEU A 20 -30.48 -0.91 11.31
C LEU A 20 -29.27 0.04 11.37
N ILE A 21 -29.42 1.25 10.84
CA ILE A 21 -28.39 2.29 10.91
C ILE A 21 -28.10 2.68 12.37
N ALA A 22 -29.15 2.94 13.14
CA ALA A 22 -29.02 3.33 14.54
C ALA A 22 -28.39 2.21 15.40
N LEU A 23 -28.74 0.95 15.13
CA LEU A 23 -28.21 -0.21 15.87
C LEU A 23 -26.74 -0.49 15.58
N ASN A 24 -26.24 -0.10 14.41
CA ASN A 24 -24.85 -0.31 14.00
C ASN A 24 -24.00 0.98 14.04
N TRP A 25 -24.48 2.00 14.73
CA TRP A 25 -23.83 3.32 14.76
C TRP A 25 -22.46 3.27 15.45
N ASP A 26 -22.31 2.43 16.47
CA ASP A 26 -21.13 2.40 17.35
C ASP A 26 -20.03 1.45 16.85
N GLU A 27 -20.39 0.34 16.17
CA GLU A 27 -19.42 -0.71 15.80
C GLU A 27 -18.58 -0.41 14.55
N LYS A 28 -19.03 0.50 13.66
CA LYS A 28 -18.36 0.76 12.36
C LYS A 28 -17.67 2.11 12.26
N GLY A 29 -17.70 2.91 13.33
CA GLY A 29 -17.12 4.26 13.37
C GLY A 29 -17.87 5.30 12.53
N GLY A 30 -17.71 6.58 12.87
CA GLY A 30 -18.45 7.68 12.23
C GLY A 30 -18.20 7.84 10.73
N LEU A 31 -17.01 7.49 10.24
CA LEU A 31 -16.61 7.64 8.83
C LEU A 31 -17.42 6.74 7.89
N PHE A 32 -17.77 5.52 8.32
CA PHE A 32 -18.62 4.61 7.54
C PHE A 32 -20.00 5.24 7.26
N TRP A 33 -20.59 5.88 8.27
CA TRP A 33 -21.89 6.53 8.15
C TRP A 33 -21.86 7.82 7.33
N VAL A 34 -20.75 8.56 7.38
CA VAL A 34 -20.50 9.69 6.47
C VAL A 34 -20.49 9.20 5.01
N GLY A 35 -19.82 8.09 4.71
CA GLY A 35 -19.80 7.49 3.37
C GLY A 35 -21.21 7.13 2.87
N ILE A 36 -22.02 6.47 3.71
CA ILE A 36 -23.41 6.15 3.35
C ILE A 36 -24.24 7.42 3.13
N ALA A 37 -24.11 8.44 3.97
CA ALA A 37 -24.84 9.69 3.83
C ALA A 37 -24.52 10.39 2.49
N VAL A 38 -23.24 10.42 2.09
CA VAL A 38 -22.80 10.99 0.80
C VAL A 38 -23.43 10.24 -0.38
N VAL A 39 -23.47 8.91 -0.35
CA VAL A 39 -24.08 8.11 -1.42
C VAL A 39 -25.59 8.38 -1.52
N VAL A 40 -26.29 8.42 -0.39
CA VAL A 40 -27.74 8.66 -0.34
C VAL A 40 -28.09 10.07 -0.83
N LEU A 41 -27.32 11.09 -0.40
CA LEU A 41 -27.52 12.48 -0.84
C LEU A 41 -27.29 12.64 -2.36
N ASN A 42 -26.25 12.00 -2.90
CA ASN A 42 -25.99 12.01 -4.35
C ASN A 42 -27.11 11.33 -5.13
N ALA A 43 -27.59 10.18 -4.67
CA ALA A 43 -28.72 9.49 -5.30
C ALA A 43 -30.01 10.32 -5.26
N ALA A 44 -30.29 10.99 -4.14
CA ALA A 44 -31.44 11.88 -3.99
C ALA A 44 -31.35 13.10 -4.90
N ALA A 45 -30.18 13.72 -5.01
CA ALA A 45 -29.93 14.84 -5.92
C ALA A 45 -30.17 14.42 -7.39
N LEU A 46 -29.67 13.24 -7.79
CA LEU A 46 -29.86 12.70 -9.14
C LEU A 46 -31.35 12.40 -9.44
N ALA A 47 -32.08 11.87 -8.46
CA ALA A 47 -33.51 11.60 -8.59
C ALA A 47 -34.33 12.90 -8.71
N LEU A 48 -33.99 13.91 -7.91
CA LEU A 48 -34.62 15.23 -7.97
C LEU A 48 -34.38 15.91 -9.31
N GLN A 49 -33.15 15.85 -9.84
CA GLN A 49 -32.79 16.39 -11.14
C GLN A 49 -33.60 15.76 -12.29
N ARG A 50 -33.78 14.43 -12.24
CA ARG A 50 -34.64 13.72 -13.21
C ARG A 50 -36.10 14.11 -13.09
N ALA A 51 -36.60 14.35 -11.87
CA ALA A 51 -37.99 14.69 -11.62
C ALA A 51 -38.34 16.12 -12.03
N THR A 52 -37.40 17.08 -11.88
CA THR A 52 -37.62 18.48 -12.21
C THR A 52 -37.33 18.81 -13.68
N GLY A 53 -36.75 17.88 -14.44
CA GLY A 53 -36.29 18.11 -15.81
C GLY A 53 -35.18 19.16 -15.89
N ALA A 54 -34.53 19.47 -14.75
CA ALA A 54 -33.41 20.37 -14.72
C ALA A 54 -32.28 19.75 -15.57
N PRO A 55 -31.64 20.53 -16.46
CA PRO A 55 -30.50 20.03 -17.22
C PRO A 55 -29.47 19.44 -16.25
N GLY A 56 -28.84 18.33 -16.67
CA GLY A 56 -27.69 17.72 -15.99
C GLY A 56 -26.69 18.79 -15.51
N PRO A 57 -25.88 18.56 -14.45
CA PRO A 57 -24.71 19.41 -14.28
C PRO A 57 -24.02 19.44 -15.65
N LEU A 58 -23.83 20.65 -16.19
CA LEU A 58 -23.18 20.83 -17.48
C LEU A 58 -21.95 19.93 -17.44
N ALA A 59 -21.87 18.96 -18.36
CA ALA A 59 -20.61 18.28 -18.61
C ALA A 59 -19.55 19.38 -18.63
N PRO A 60 -18.47 19.27 -17.84
CA PRO A 60 -17.49 20.35 -17.75
C PRO A 60 -17.22 20.78 -19.18
N ASN A 61 -17.45 22.07 -19.45
CA ASN A 61 -17.21 22.64 -20.75
C ASN A 61 -15.70 22.61 -20.91
N ILE A 62 -15.17 21.45 -21.33
CA ILE A 62 -13.80 21.30 -21.78
C ILE A 62 -13.81 22.01 -23.12
N ALA A 63 -13.75 23.35 -23.06
CA ALA A 63 -13.31 24.14 -24.17
C ALA A 63 -11.99 23.49 -24.64
N PRO A 64 -11.76 23.31 -25.95
CA PRO A 64 -10.47 22.86 -26.43
C PRO A 64 -9.43 23.80 -25.83
N VAL A 65 -8.68 23.29 -24.87
CA VAL A 65 -7.61 24.02 -24.21
C VAL A 65 -6.67 24.37 -25.35
N ALA A 66 -6.59 25.66 -25.68
CA ALA A 66 -5.58 26.15 -26.60
C ALA A 66 -4.24 25.59 -26.11
N PRO A 67 -3.37 25.06 -26.99
CA PRO A 67 -2.12 24.44 -26.58
C PRO A 67 -1.41 25.38 -25.61
N VAL A 68 -1.36 24.97 -24.35
CA VAL A 68 -0.70 25.72 -23.29
C VAL A 68 0.75 25.78 -23.73
N ALA A 69 1.24 27.00 -23.99
CA ALA A 69 2.66 27.20 -24.20
C ALA A 69 3.38 26.56 -23.00
N PRO A 70 4.42 25.74 -23.22
CA PRO A 70 5.06 24.99 -22.15
C PRO A 70 5.40 25.95 -21.01
N VAL A 71 4.78 25.71 -19.86
CA VAL A 71 5.11 26.41 -18.64
C VAL A 71 6.55 26.01 -18.34
N ALA A 72 7.47 26.96 -18.49
CA ALA A 72 8.83 26.80 -18.00
C ALA A 72 8.71 26.60 -16.47
N GLY A 73 8.98 25.38 -16.00
CA GLY A 73 8.75 24.97 -14.61
C GLY A 73 7.88 23.73 -14.41
N VAL A 74 7.64 22.91 -15.46
CA VAL A 74 7.41 21.48 -15.22
C VAL A 74 8.75 20.97 -14.69
N GLU A 75 8.83 20.74 -13.37
CA GLU A 75 9.87 19.89 -12.79
C GLU A 75 9.93 18.65 -13.67
N GLU A 76 11.06 18.44 -14.34
CA GLU A 76 11.31 17.22 -15.08
C GLU A 76 11.06 16.11 -14.06
N ALA A 77 9.98 15.33 -14.24
CA ALA A 77 9.78 14.13 -13.45
C ALA A 77 11.06 13.34 -13.60
N GLU A 78 11.86 13.31 -12.54
CA GLU A 78 13.10 12.56 -12.52
C GLU A 78 12.72 11.13 -12.90
N ASP A 79 13.53 10.48 -13.73
CA ASP A 79 13.26 9.13 -14.21
C ASP A 79 13.25 8.19 -12.98
N GLU A 80 12.07 8.01 -12.38
CA GLU A 80 11.86 7.15 -11.23
C GLU A 80 12.17 5.72 -11.63
N VAL A 81 13.15 5.12 -10.95
CA VAL A 81 13.65 3.79 -11.29
C VAL A 81 12.89 2.75 -10.47
N ASP A 82 11.76 2.27 -10.96
CA ASP A 82 11.06 1.13 -10.35
C ASP A 82 11.56 -0.19 -10.96
N ILE A 83 12.34 -0.96 -10.18
CA ILE A 83 12.94 -2.23 -10.62
C ILE A 83 12.74 -3.31 -9.56
N THR A 84 12.27 -4.49 -9.99
CA THR A 84 12.14 -5.65 -9.09
C THR A 84 13.50 -6.25 -8.74
N ILE A 85 13.62 -6.81 -7.53
CA ILE A 85 14.84 -7.52 -7.13
C ILE A 85 15.13 -8.72 -8.05
N ALA A 86 14.08 -9.37 -8.56
CA ALA A 86 14.19 -10.45 -9.54
C ALA A 86 14.98 -10.03 -10.79
N GLU A 87 14.73 -8.81 -11.30
CA GLU A 87 15.46 -8.26 -12.45
C GLU A 87 16.93 -7.99 -12.14
N LEU A 88 17.27 -7.75 -10.88
CA LEU A 88 18.63 -7.46 -10.41
C LEU A 88 19.42 -8.71 -10.01
N LEU A 89 18.83 -9.92 -10.00
CA LEU A 89 19.51 -11.16 -9.56
C LEU A 89 20.72 -11.58 -10.41
N HIS A 90 20.87 -11.02 -11.60
CA HIS A 90 22.05 -11.24 -12.43
C HIS A 90 23.28 -10.50 -11.91
N LEU A 91 23.10 -9.54 -10.99
CA LEU A 91 24.14 -8.76 -10.37
C LEU A 91 24.78 -9.54 -9.20
N PRO A 92 26.13 -9.65 -9.13
CA PRO A 92 26.78 -10.52 -8.15
C PRO A 92 26.48 -10.18 -6.69
N GLU A 93 26.38 -8.89 -6.33
CA GLU A 93 26.15 -8.50 -4.94
C GLU A 93 24.72 -8.81 -4.48
N VAL A 94 23.75 -8.60 -5.36
CA VAL A 94 22.33 -8.94 -5.12
C VAL A 94 22.16 -10.45 -4.99
N ALA A 95 22.75 -11.23 -5.90
CA ALA A 95 22.71 -12.68 -5.83
C ALA A 95 23.38 -13.23 -4.55
N ALA A 96 24.49 -12.62 -4.12
CA ALA A 96 25.17 -12.99 -2.88
C ALA A 96 24.31 -12.68 -1.66
N ALA A 97 23.71 -11.49 -1.59
CA ALA A 97 22.80 -11.10 -0.52
C ALA A 97 21.59 -12.04 -0.42
N LEU A 98 20.99 -12.42 -1.55
CA LEU A 98 19.90 -13.40 -1.59
C LEU A 98 20.32 -14.76 -1.03
N ALA A 99 21.54 -15.20 -1.35
CA ALA A 99 22.08 -16.50 -0.92
C ALA A 99 22.44 -16.56 0.57
N GLU A 100 22.55 -15.42 1.26
CA GLU A 100 22.72 -15.34 2.71
C GLU A 100 21.43 -15.71 3.47
N GLY A 101 20.27 -15.58 2.81
CA GLY A 101 18.97 -15.88 3.39
C GLY A 101 18.50 -17.34 3.24
N PRO A 102 17.34 -17.67 3.84
CA PRO A 102 16.69 -18.97 3.65
C PRO A 102 16.34 -19.22 2.18
N THR A 103 16.47 -20.47 1.72
CA THR A 103 16.05 -20.85 0.36
C THR A 103 14.53 -20.86 0.20
N HIS A 104 13.80 -21.04 1.29
CA HIS A 104 12.35 -20.92 1.37
C HIS A 104 11.98 -20.11 2.61
N TRP A 105 11.10 -19.15 2.43
CA TRP A 105 10.59 -18.31 3.50
C TRP A 105 9.24 -18.87 3.92
N ARG A 106 9.08 -19.12 5.21
CA ARG A 106 7.80 -19.58 5.76
C ARG A 106 6.95 -18.40 6.20
N GLN A 107 5.66 -18.64 6.42
CA GLN A 107 4.84 -17.63 7.06
C GLN A 107 5.41 -17.26 8.44
N VAL A 108 5.57 -15.96 8.68
CA VAL A 108 6.06 -15.39 9.95
C VAL A 108 5.10 -14.35 10.56
N SER A 109 4.03 -14.00 9.85
CA SER A 109 2.96 -13.14 10.37
C SER A 109 1.76 -13.94 10.87
N LEU A 110 0.96 -13.32 11.73
CA LEU A 110 -0.17 -13.93 12.44
C LEU A 110 -1.46 -14.01 11.60
N PHE A 111 -1.38 -14.24 10.29
CA PHE A 111 -2.57 -14.49 9.47
C PHE A 111 -3.27 -15.80 9.88
N ASP A 112 -4.61 -15.76 9.90
CA ASP A 112 -5.47 -16.91 10.20
C ASP A 112 -5.34 -18.06 9.16
N HIS A 113 -4.85 -17.75 7.97
CA HIS A 113 -4.63 -18.70 6.89
C HIS A 113 -3.16 -19.14 6.88
N LEU A 114 -2.93 -20.44 6.71
CA LEU A 114 -1.60 -21.01 6.51
C LEU A 114 -1.18 -20.85 5.05
N PHE A 115 -0.04 -20.20 4.84
CA PHE A 115 0.62 -20.10 3.54
C PHE A 115 1.74 -21.14 3.43
N ASP A 116 1.86 -21.74 2.26
CA ASP A 116 2.99 -22.63 1.95
C ASP A 116 4.29 -21.81 1.95
N PRO A 117 5.43 -22.39 2.40
CA PRO A 117 6.71 -21.72 2.29
C PRO A 117 7.03 -21.34 0.84
N MET A 118 7.37 -20.07 0.62
CA MET A 118 7.65 -19.52 -0.69
C MET A 118 9.14 -19.65 -1.04
N PRO A 119 9.52 -20.13 -2.23
CA PRO A 119 10.89 -20.07 -2.70
C PRO A 119 11.39 -18.63 -2.75
N VAL A 120 12.62 -18.38 -2.32
CA VAL A 120 13.15 -17.01 -2.25
C VAL A 120 13.23 -16.33 -3.63
N ALA A 121 13.42 -17.11 -4.70
CA ALA A 121 13.40 -16.58 -6.07
C ALA A 121 12.02 -16.03 -6.48
N GLU A 122 10.93 -16.64 -5.99
CA GLU A 122 9.56 -16.17 -6.24
C GLU A 122 9.27 -14.90 -5.45
N LEU A 123 9.73 -14.83 -4.18
CA LEU A 123 9.62 -13.61 -3.37
C LEU A 123 10.19 -12.36 -4.04
N THR A 124 11.33 -12.50 -4.73
CA THR A 124 12.00 -11.35 -5.37
C THR A 124 11.22 -10.72 -6.52
N GLU A 125 10.17 -11.39 -7.02
CA GLU A 125 9.26 -10.82 -8.03
C GLU A 125 8.28 -9.79 -7.43
N TYR A 126 8.12 -9.80 -6.10
CA TYR A 126 7.19 -8.95 -5.35
C TYR A 126 7.91 -7.93 -4.46
N MET A 127 9.21 -7.75 -4.68
CA MET A 127 10.05 -6.78 -3.98
C MET A 127 10.68 -5.88 -5.03
N TRP A 128 10.58 -4.57 -4.85
CA TRP A 128 11.17 -3.61 -5.77
C TRP A 128 11.95 -2.54 -5.02
N VAL A 129 12.90 -1.94 -5.72
CA VAL A 129 13.63 -0.78 -5.25
C VAL A 129 13.26 0.39 -6.14
N THR A 130 13.04 1.56 -5.54
CA THR A 130 12.81 2.82 -6.23
C THR A 130 13.76 3.90 -5.76
N THR A 131 14.03 4.86 -6.63
CA THR A 131 14.80 6.07 -6.32
C THR A 131 13.88 7.14 -5.78
N GLU A 132 14.29 7.81 -4.71
CA GLU A 132 13.62 8.97 -4.12
C GLU A 132 14.52 10.22 -4.25
N GLU A 133 13.97 11.42 -4.05
CA GLU A 133 14.69 12.71 -4.20
C GLU A 133 16.05 12.72 -3.47
N ASP A 134 16.09 12.20 -2.24
CA ASP A 134 17.28 12.17 -1.38
C ASP A 134 17.79 10.75 -1.07
N GLY A 135 17.32 9.73 -1.80
CA GLY A 135 17.77 8.37 -1.56
C GLY A 135 17.02 7.27 -2.30
N TRP A 136 16.56 6.28 -1.54
CA TRP A 136 16.01 5.04 -2.06
C TRP A 136 14.84 4.57 -1.23
N ALA A 137 13.96 3.79 -1.84
CA ALA A 137 12.93 3.07 -1.13
C ALA A 137 12.85 1.61 -1.57
N LEU A 138 12.48 0.76 -0.62
CA LEU A 138 12.18 -0.66 -0.80
C LEU A 138 10.68 -0.85 -0.63
N GLY A 139 10.02 -1.25 -1.70
CA GLY A 139 8.60 -1.58 -1.72
C GLY A 139 8.35 -3.09 -1.69
N LEU A 140 7.26 -3.47 -1.02
CA LEU A 140 6.83 -4.84 -0.81
C LEU A 140 5.41 -5.07 -1.33
N GLY A 141 5.21 -6.13 -2.11
CA GLY A 141 3.88 -6.53 -2.60
C GLY A 141 3.03 -7.20 -1.52
N ASP A 142 1.71 -7.26 -1.76
CA ASP A 142 0.76 -7.97 -0.91
C ASP A 142 1.13 -9.44 -0.69
N GLU A 143 1.78 -10.06 -1.67
CA GLU A 143 2.18 -11.46 -1.67
C GLU A 143 3.30 -11.78 -0.67
N VAL A 144 4.14 -10.80 -0.31
CA VAL A 144 5.25 -11.02 0.65
C VAL A 144 4.85 -10.80 2.09
N LYS A 145 3.69 -10.18 2.35
CA LYS A 145 3.17 -9.90 3.71
C LYS A 145 3.07 -11.12 4.63
N PRO A 146 2.76 -12.33 4.15
CA PRO A 146 2.80 -13.51 5.00
C PRO A 146 4.23 -13.85 5.48
N MET A 147 5.23 -13.47 4.70
CA MET A 147 6.64 -13.85 4.85
C MET A 147 7.49 -12.77 5.52
N VAL A 148 6.99 -11.55 5.66
CA VAL A 148 7.60 -10.44 6.41
C VAL A 148 6.57 -9.99 7.44
N ASP A 149 6.94 -9.89 8.72
CA ASP A 149 5.99 -9.50 9.76
C ASP A 149 5.78 -7.99 9.75
N LEU A 150 4.87 -7.51 8.90
CA LEU A 150 4.58 -6.08 8.73
C LEU A 150 3.71 -5.48 9.85
N ASP A 151 3.31 -6.27 10.84
CA ASP A 151 2.58 -5.80 12.02
C ASP A 151 3.52 -5.59 13.24
N VAL A 152 4.84 -5.52 13.01
CA VAL A 152 5.78 -5.02 14.03
C VAL A 152 5.43 -3.55 14.30
N ASP A 153 5.22 -3.20 15.57
CA ASP A 153 4.91 -1.83 15.97
C ASP A 153 5.99 -0.89 15.40
N GLU A 154 5.57 0.24 14.83
CA GLU A 154 6.40 1.25 14.16
C GLU A 154 7.47 1.90 15.07
N ASP A 155 7.56 1.47 16.34
CA ASP A 155 8.61 1.91 17.24
C ASP A 155 9.97 1.47 16.65
N GLU A 156 10.70 2.46 16.10
CA GLU A 156 11.95 2.34 15.33
C GLU A 156 13.01 1.41 15.95
N ASP A 157 12.97 1.22 17.27
CA ASP A 157 13.91 0.40 18.02
C ASP A 157 13.66 -1.12 17.90
N GLU A 158 12.52 -1.55 17.35
CA GLU A 158 12.14 -2.97 17.27
C GLU A 158 12.09 -3.53 15.84
N ASP A 159 12.13 -2.70 14.79
CA ASP A 159 12.13 -3.19 13.40
C ASP A 159 13.54 -3.61 12.93
N PRO A 160 13.78 -4.90 12.68
CA PRO A 160 15.10 -5.38 12.26
C PRO A 160 15.48 -4.92 10.86
N THR A 161 14.51 -4.63 10.00
CA THR A 161 14.75 -4.08 8.66
C THR A 161 15.39 -2.70 8.80
N LEU A 162 14.75 -1.79 9.54
CA LEU A 162 15.29 -0.44 9.78
C LEU A 162 16.64 -0.49 10.49
N ALA A 163 16.81 -1.37 11.47
CA ALA A 163 18.08 -1.53 12.17
C ALA A 163 19.23 -1.94 11.22
N VAL A 164 18.97 -2.80 10.23
CA VAL A 164 19.98 -3.19 9.23
C VAL A 164 20.25 -2.05 8.25
N LEU A 165 19.21 -1.35 7.79
CA LEU A 165 19.37 -0.20 6.89
C LEU A 165 20.20 0.90 7.55
N ALA A 166 19.85 1.30 8.77
CA ALA A 166 20.54 2.33 9.54
C ALA A 166 21.99 1.95 9.93
N ALA A 167 22.34 0.66 9.91
CA ALA A 167 23.69 0.20 10.20
C ALA A 167 24.68 0.43 9.04
N ASP A 168 24.21 0.65 7.81
CA ASP A 168 25.09 0.99 6.68
C ASP A 168 25.55 2.45 6.80
N PRO A 169 26.87 2.74 6.77
CA PRO A 169 27.40 4.10 6.98
C PRO A 169 27.03 5.10 5.88
N ARG A 170 26.44 4.65 4.77
CA ARG A 170 25.94 5.50 3.69
C ARG A 170 24.48 5.91 3.90
N VAL A 171 23.78 5.32 4.86
CA VAL A 171 22.42 5.68 5.24
C VAL A 171 22.46 6.80 6.28
N ALA A 172 21.79 7.90 6.00
CA ALA A 172 21.63 9.02 6.93
C ALA A 172 20.45 8.78 7.87
N GLU A 173 19.32 8.36 7.29
CA GLU A 173 18.05 8.12 7.96
C GLU A 173 17.31 6.98 7.26
N SER A 174 16.51 6.21 8.00
CA SER A 174 15.66 5.17 7.45
C SER A 174 14.37 5.08 8.25
N PHE A 175 13.22 5.00 7.57
CA PHE A 175 11.90 4.98 8.19
C PHE A 175 10.88 4.24 7.31
N HIS A 176 9.69 4.00 7.85
CA HIS A 176 8.54 3.50 7.09
C HIS A 176 7.70 4.68 6.59
N GLU A 177 7.43 4.73 5.30
CA GLU A 177 6.40 5.63 4.78
C GLU A 177 5.00 5.02 4.96
N ASP A 178 4.91 3.69 4.80
CA ASP A 178 3.75 2.85 5.09
C ASP A 178 4.24 1.42 5.38
N ARG A 179 3.34 0.50 5.74
CA ARG A 179 3.62 -0.90 6.10
C ARG A 179 4.39 -1.69 5.05
N GLU A 180 4.34 -1.25 3.80
CA GLU A 180 4.93 -1.92 2.63
C GLU A 180 6.11 -1.16 2.04
N MET A 181 6.49 -0.02 2.62
CA MET A 181 7.42 0.92 2.00
C MET A 181 8.45 1.42 3.01
N TYR A 182 9.69 0.99 2.83
CA TYR A 182 10.84 1.41 3.64
C TYR A 182 11.63 2.45 2.86
N VAL A 183 11.77 3.65 3.41
CA VAL A 183 12.50 4.76 2.79
C VAL A 183 13.84 4.95 3.49
N VAL A 184 14.86 5.29 2.70
CA VAL A 184 16.23 5.51 3.13
C VAL A 184 16.76 6.80 2.52
N GLU A 185 17.08 7.77 3.37
CA GLU A 185 17.84 8.94 2.98
C GLU A 185 19.34 8.63 3.01
N THR A 186 20.08 9.06 1.99
CA THR A 186 21.49 8.69 1.85
C THR A 186 22.45 9.81 2.28
N ALA A 187 23.44 9.47 3.11
CA ALA A 187 24.57 10.33 3.47
C ALA A 187 25.67 10.36 2.39
N ALA A 188 25.67 9.37 1.49
CA ALA A 188 26.62 9.24 0.40
C ALA A 188 25.97 8.50 -0.79
N PRO A 189 26.43 8.72 -2.04
CA PRO A 189 25.85 8.06 -3.20
C PRO A 189 25.86 6.53 -3.07
N MET A 190 24.75 5.93 -3.46
CA MET A 190 24.54 4.48 -3.50
C MET A 190 23.97 4.11 -4.86
N THR A 191 24.44 3.02 -5.44
CA THR A 191 23.91 2.47 -6.69
C THR A 191 22.70 1.57 -6.43
N THR A 192 21.90 1.30 -7.48
CA THR A 192 20.78 0.35 -7.41
C THR A 192 21.23 -1.03 -6.94
N GLU A 193 22.40 -1.52 -7.38
CA GLU A 193 22.95 -2.82 -6.97
C GLU A 193 23.23 -2.86 -5.46
N GLU A 194 23.89 -1.81 -4.96
CA GLU A 194 24.25 -1.70 -3.54
C GLU A 194 23.02 -1.59 -2.64
N PHE A 195 22.03 -0.78 -3.03
CA PHE A 195 20.79 -0.65 -2.27
C PHE A 195 19.97 -1.93 -2.30
N ALA A 196 19.83 -2.58 -3.46
CA ALA A 196 19.12 -3.86 -3.58
C ALA A 196 19.75 -4.95 -2.72
N ALA A 197 21.09 -5.02 -2.68
CA ALA A 197 21.79 -5.97 -1.81
C ALA A 197 21.58 -5.66 -0.32
N LEU A 198 21.57 -4.38 0.07
CA LEU A 198 21.29 -3.94 1.44
C LEU A 198 19.84 -4.26 1.85
N ALA A 199 18.86 -3.95 0.99
CA ALA A 199 17.44 -4.24 1.17
C ALA A 199 17.18 -5.74 1.40
N LEU A 200 17.80 -6.61 0.57
CA LEU A 200 17.69 -8.07 0.73
C LEU A 200 18.20 -8.55 2.09
N ARG A 201 19.33 -8.01 2.56
CA ARG A 201 19.87 -8.34 3.89
C ARG A 201 18.94 -7.88 5.00
N ALA A 202 18.39 -6.68 4.87
CA ALA A 202 17.46 -6.11 5.84
C ALA A 202 16.20 -6.98 6.00
N LEU A 203 15.54 -7.33 4.89
CA LEU A 203 14.37 -8.22 4.95
C LEU A 203 14.73 -9.62 5.43
N THR A 204 15.90 -10.14 5.06
CA THR A 204 16.36 -11.45 5.54
C THR A 204 16.49 -11.45 7.06
N ALA A 205 17.10 -10.40 7.64
CA ALA A 205 17.22 -10.25 9.08
C ALA A 205 15.85 -10.18 9.76
N HIS A 206 14.94 -9.37 9.21
CA HIS A 206 13.57 -9.26 9.69
C HIS A 206 12.85 -10.62 9.68
N HIS A 207 12.89 -11.33 8.56
CA HIS A 207 12.26 -12.65 8.45
C HIS A 207 12.81 -13.64 9.48
N LEU A 208 14.13 -13.70 9.65
CA LEU A 208 14.76 -14.62 10.59
C LEU A 208 14.38 -14.30 12.04
N GLN A 209 14.29 -13.02 12.41
CA GLN A 209 13.84 -12.61 13.74
C GLN A 209 12.37 -12.92 13.98
N ALA A 210 11.50 -12.63 13.01
CA ALA A 210 10.08 -12.97 13.08
C ALA A 210 9.87 -14.49 13.18
N ALA A 211 10.62 -15.26 12.39
CA ALA A 211 10.64 -16.72 12.47
C ALA A 211 11.03 -17.20 13.88
N ASP A 212 12.08 -16.64 14.49
CA ASP A 212 12.52 -17.04 15.83
C ASP A 212 11.46 -16.78 16.90
N ARG A 213 10.78 -15.61 16.85
CA ARG A 213 9.67 -15.26 17.76
C ARG A 213 8.52 -16.27 17.74
N LEU A 214 8.24 -16.90 16.60
CA LEU A 214 7.18 -17.92 16.48
C LEU A 214 7.60 -19.31 16.98
N ASN A 215 8.89 -19.55 17.22
CA ASN A 215 9.39 -20.83 17.73
C ASN A 215 9.43 -20.89 19.26
N THR A 216 9.25 -19.76 19.95
CA THR A 216 9.27 -19.63 21.42
C THR A 216 7.89 -19.74 22.04
#